data_AF-A0A9D6NQU2-F1
#
_entry.id   AF-A0A9D6NQU2-F1
#
_cell.length_a   1.000
_cell.length_b   1.000
_cell.length_c   1.000
_cell.angle_alpha   90.00
_cell.angle_beta   90.00
_cell.angle_gamma   90.00
#
_symmetry.space_group_name_H-M   'P 1'
#
loop_
_entity.id
_entity.type
_entity.pdbx_description
1 polymer ?
#
loop_
_entity_poly.entity_id
_entity_poly.type
_entity_poly.pdbx_seq_one_letter_code
_entity_poly.pdbx_strand_id
1 'polypeptide(L)'
;MKHLRTIKLLVVVSVTFLAVALLTSNTFSQTQEKDSVQIHSYPSAFRSRAVGVTGAAASQALPGETPLLPGHIDQTDIDHDRLTLEDLRQAGRFLFITNFNVLDGFGRPAATGNGTPTKRTPGSAPFMIRTSAPETNSCAGCHNTPEPGGAGDFVANVFVLAQNLDPVTESVSPESSDERNTLGMHGSGAIEMLAREMSLDLIAIRIWSGCPTGEPWSTRLLT
;
A
#
# COMPACT_ATOMS: atom_id res chain seq x y z
N MET A 1 32.93 9.33 -61.99
CA MET A 1 33.57 9.24 -60.65
C MET A 1 33.33 10.43 -59.72
N LYS A 2 33.04 11.65 -60.21
CA LYS A 2 32.75 12.82 -59.34
C LYS A 2 31.39 12.72 -58.61
N HIS A 3 30.34 12.22 -59.28
CA HIS A 3 29.00 12.09 -58.67
C HIS A 3 28.89 11.10 -57.50
N LEU A 4 29.66 10.00 -57.50
CA LEU A 4 29.64 9.03 -56.38
C LEU A 4 30.28 9.59 -55.10
N ARG A 5 31.22 10.54 -55.21
CA ARG A 5 31.84 11.20 -54.04
C ARG A 5 30.88 12.18 -53.38
N THR A 6 30.07 12.89 -54.17
CA THR A 6 29.07 13.82 -53.65
C THR A 6 27.94 13.11 -52.89
N ILE A 7 27.49 11.95 -53.39
CA ILE A 7 26.46 11.15 -52.72
C ILE A 7 26.98 10.54 -51.41
N LYS A 8 28.22 10.03 -51.39
CA LYS A 8 28.83 9.55 -50.13
C LYS A 8 28.98 10.67 -49.09
N LEU A 9 29.35 11.87 -49.51
CA LEU A 9 29.47 13.01 -48.61
C LEU A 9 28.10 13.44 -48.04
N LEU A 10 27.05 13.46 -48.87
CA LEU A 10 25.68 13.78 -48.45
C LEU A 10 25.12 12.75 -47.46
N VAL A 11 25.37 11.45 -47.67
CA VAL A 11 24.92 10.39 -46.74
C VAL A 11 25.70 10.45 -45.41
N VAL A 12 27.01 10.68 -45.44
CA VAL A 12 27.82 10.81 -44.22
C VAL A 12 27.42 12.05 -43.41
N VAL A 13 27.16 13.18 -44.07
CA VAL A 13 26.66 14.41 -43.42
C VAL A 13 25.25 14.20 -42.86
N SER A 14 24.37 13.51 -43.58
CA SER A 14 23.00 13.24 -43.09
C SER A 14 22.97 12.28 -41.89
N VAL A 15 23.81 11.24 -41.88
CA VAL A 15 23.91 10.30 -40.75
C VAL A 15 24.59 10.95 -39.54
N THR A 16 25.57 11.84 -39.74
CA THR A 16 26.16 12.61 -38.62
C THR A 16 25.21 13.67 -38.08
N PHE A 17 24.42 14.35 -38.91
CA PHE A 17 23.38 15.26 -38.43
C PHE A 17 22.27 14.53 -37.67
N LEU A 18 21.89 13.31 -38.09
CA LEU A 18 20.91 12.50 -37.38
C LEU A 18 21.46 11.98 -36.04
N ALA A 19 22.74 11.58 -35.99
CA ALA A 19 23.40 11.18 -34.75
C ALA A 19 23.57 12.36 -33.78
N VAL A 20 23.92 13.55 -34.26
CA VAL A 20 24.00 14.77 -33.44
C VAL A 20 22.61 15.18 -32.94
N ALA A 21 21.55 15.04 -33.75
CA ALA A 21 20.17 15.30 -33.31
C ALA A 21 19.66 14.28 -32.27
N LEU A 22 20.09 13.02 -32.34
CA LEU A 22 19.83 11.98 -31.33
C LEU A 22 20.67 12.17 -30.05
N LEU A 23 21.85 12.76 -30.15
CA LEU A 23 22.71 13.09 -29.00
C LEU A 23 22.28 14.40 -28.30
N THR A 24 21.64 15.34 -29.01
CA THR A 24 21.14 16.60 -28.42
C THR A 24 19.70 16.53 -27.91
N SER A 25 18.95 15.46 -28.21
CA SER A 25 17.61 15.20 -27.65
C SER A 25 17.64 14.44 -26.33
N ASN A 26 18.82 14.08 -25.82
CA ASN A 26 19.00 13.48 -24.51
C ASN A 26 19.38 14.51 -23.42
N THR A 27 18.97 15.77 -23.59
CA THR A 27 18.73 16.66 -22.45
C THR A 27 17.47 16.16 -21.75
N PHE A 28 17.63 15.07 -21.00
CA PHE A 28 16.78 14.78 -19.86
C PHE A 28 16.91 16.00 -18.95
N SER A 29 15.97 16.92 -19.12
CA SER A 29 15.76 18.04 -18.24
C SER A 29 15.37 17.44 -16.90
N GLN A 30 16.37 17.16 -16.08
CA GLN A 30 16.21 17.24 -14.64
C GLN A 30 15.85 18.70 -14.34
N THR A 31 14.60 19.07 -14.58
CA THR A 31 13.89 19.76 -13.51
C THR A 31 13.88 18.74 -12.37
N GLN A 32 14.95 18.75 -11.58
CA GLN A 32 14.78 18.53 -10.16
C GLN A 32 13.73 19.55 -9.77
N GLU A 33 12.48 19.10 -9.79
CA GLU A 33 11.47 19.60 -8.90
C GLU A 33 12.12 19.46 -7.53
N LYS A 34 12.64 20.60 -7.07
CA LYS A 34 12.93 20.84 -5.67
C LYS A 34 11.58 20.85 -4.96
N ASP A 35 10.91 19.70 -4.95
CA ASP A 35 10.18 19.26 -3.80
C ASP A 35 11.24 18.82 -2.80
N SER A 36 12.00 19.81 -2.32
CA SER A 36 12.16 19.91 -0.88
C SER A 36 10.80 19.53 -0.31
N VAL A 37 10.77 18.52 0.56
CA VAL A 37 9.66 18.24 1.48
C VAL A 37 9.46 19.51 2.30
N GLN A 38 8.89 20.51 1.64
CA GLN A 38 8.12 21.55 2.23
C GLN A 38 6.96 20.77 2.78
N ILE A 39 6.85 20.81 4.10
CA ILE A 39 5.66 20.47 4.84
C ILE A 39 4.62 21.50 4.40
N HIS A 40 4.20 21.42 3.13
CA HIS A 40 3.16 22.25 2.55
C HIS A 40 1.91 21.81 3.28
N SER A 41 1.49 22.69 4.18
CA SER A 41 0.13 22.80 4.69
C SER A 41 -0.86 22.16 3.73
N TYR A 42 -1.23 20.91 4.03
CA TYR A 42 -2.30 20.19 3.36
C TYR A 42 -3.57 21.06 3.37
N PRO A 43 -4.43 20.96 2.34
CA PRO A 43 -5.60 21.80 2.19
C PRO A 43 -6.38 21.88 3.51
N SER A 44 -6.82 23.09 3.83
CA SER A 44 -7.53 23.47 5.05
C SER A 44 -8.85 22.71 5.29
N ALA A 45 -9.21 21.73 4.45
CA ALA A 45 -10.34 20.84 4.65
C ALA A 45 -10.20 19.97 5.92
N PHE A 46 -8.98 19.73 6.40
CA PHE A 46 -8.74 19.07 7.69
C PHE A 46 -8.47 20.04 8.86
N ARG A 47 -8.77 21.34 8.70
CA ARG A 47 -8.85 22.27 9.84
C ARG A 47 -10.26 22.28 10.43
N SER A 48 -10.41 21.51 11.49
CA SER A 48 -11.29 21.79 12.64
C SER A 48 -12.78 22.00 12.33
N ARG A 49 -13.51 20.89 12.25
CA ARG A 49 -14.65 20.70 13.13
C ARG A 49 -14.21 19.66 14.16
N ALA A 50 -14.35 19.97 15.45
CA ALA A 50 -14.08 19.01 16.51
C ALA A 50 -15.05 17.82 16.34
N VAL A 51 -14.67 16.84 15.53
CA VAL A 51 -15.19 15.49 15.58
C VAL A 51 -14.65 14.94 16.90
N GLY A 52 -15.54 14.47 17.76
CA GLY A 52 -15.18 13.97 19.08
C GLY A 52 -14.26 12.77 18.95
N VAL A 53 -12.95 13.01 18.98
CA VAL A 53 -11.93 11.96 19.05
C VAL A 53 -11.98 11.38 20.47
N THR A 54 -12.68 10.27 20.65
CA THR A 54 -12.50 9.43 21.84
C THR A 54 -11.20 8.66 21.66
N GLY A 55 -10.07 9.30 22.01
CA GLY A 55 -8.75 8.71 21.92
C GLY A 55 -8.55 7.58 22.93
N ALA A 56 -8.02 6.45 22.45
CA ALA A 56 -7.50 5.39 23.28
C ALA A 56 -6.37 5.92 24.19
N ALA A 57 -6.25 5.35 25.40
CA ALA A 57 -5.35 5.80 26.45
C ALA A 57 -3.91 6.03 25.94
N ALA A 58 -3.42 7.24 26.13
CA ALA A 58 -2.08 7.67 25.72
C ALA A 58 -1.00 6.82 26.41
N SER A 59 -0.27 6.00 25.63
CA SER A 59 1.09 5.65 26.02
C SER A 59 1.92 6.92 26.04
N GLN A 60 2.76 7.11 27.05
CA GLN A 60 3.52 8.34 27.28
C GLN A 60 4.30 8.73 26.02
N ALA A 61 3.88 9.83 25.36
CA ALA A 61 4.57 10.37 24.19
C ALA A 61 5.96 10.87 24.60
N LEU A 62 7.00 10.47 23.86
CA LEU A 62 8.33 11.05 24.03
C LEU A 62 8.29 12.56 23.68
N PRO A 63 9.13 13.41 24.29
CA PRO A 63 9.17 14.83 23.95
C PRO A 63 9.39 15.05 22.45
N GLY A 64 8.41 15.69 21.80
CA GLY A 64 8.45 15.97 20.35
C GLY A 64 7.75 14.94 19.46
N GLU A 65 7.26 13.83 20.00
CA GLU A 65 6.43 12.89 19.26
C GLU A 65 4.94 13.27 19.33
N THR A 66 4.26 13.21 18.19
CA THR A 66 2.81 13.38 18.08
C THR A 66 2.25 12.31 17.14
N PRO A 67 0.98 11.89 17.31
CA PRO A 67 0.30 11.09 16.29
C PRO A 67 0.38 11.81 14.93
N LEU A 68 0.66 11.05 13.88
CA LEU A 68 0.75 11.56 12.51
C LEU A 68 -0.59 11.46 11.79
N LEU A 69 -1.47 10.55 12.23
CA LEU A 69 -2.85 10.52 11.79
C LEU A 69 -3.68 11.58 12.53
N PRO A 70 -4.37 12.50 11.81
CA PRO A 70 -5.17 13.55 12.43
C PRO A 70 -6.48 13.02 13.06
N GLY A 71 -6.89 11.80 12.73
CA GLY A 71 -8.11 11.17 13.22
C GLY A 71 -8.64 10.07 12.30
N HIS A 72 -9.83 9.58 12.63
CA HIS A 72 -10.58 8.58 11.87
C HIS A 72 -11.71 9.25 11.07
N ILE A 73 -12.04 8.68 9.90
CA ILE A 73 -13.24 9.06 9.14
C ILE A 73 -14.41 8.18 9.58
N ASP A 74 -15.45 8.80 10.11
CA ASP A 74 -16.65 8.06 10.51
C ASP A 74 -17.51 7.68 9.31
N GLN A 75 -17.97 6.42 9.29
CA GLN A 75 -18.87 5.91 8.26
C GLN A 75 -20.13 6.78 8.14
N THR A 76 -20.63 7.34 9.25
CA THR A 76 -21.79 8.23 9.24
C THR A 76 -21.56 9.53 8.46
N ASP A 77 -20.32 10.00 8.35
CA ASP A 77 -20.02 11.19 7.55
C ASP A 77 -20.03 10.86 6.05
N ILE A 78 -19.66 9.64 5.68
CA ILE A 78 -19.78 9.11 4.32
C ILE A 78 -21.27 8.94 3.97
N ASP A 79 -22.04 8.30 4.85
CA ASP A 79 -23.46 7.98 4.60
C ASP A 79 -24.35 9.22 4.49
N HIS A 80 -23.95 10.33 5.11
CA HIS A 80 -24.66 11.63 5.03
C HIS A 80 -24.04 12.60 4.02
N ASP A 81 -23.24 12.10 3.08
CA ASP A 81 -22.60 12.88 2.01
C ASP A 81 -21.79 14.09 2.52
N ARG A 82 -21.24 14.01 3.73
CA ARG A 82 -20.41 15.09 4.30
C ARG A 82 -18.98 15.08 3.75
N LEU A 83 -18.58 13.98 3.12
CA LEU A 83 -17.29 13.79 2.47
C LEU A 83 -17.54 13.44 1.00
N THR A 84 -16.83 14.13 0.12
CA THR A 84 -16.84 13.79 -1.30
C THR A 84 -15.96 12.57 -1.58
N LEU A 85 -16.13 11.96 -2.75
CA LEU A 85 -15.20 10.90 -3.21
C LEU A 85 -13.74 11.38 -3.20
N GLU A 86 -13.51 12.65 -3.54
CA GLU A 86 -12.16 13.21 -3.55
C GLU A 86 -11.59 13.34 -2.13
N ASP A 87 -12.39 13.74 -1.16
CA ASP A 87 -11.98 13.76 0.26
C ASP A 87 -11.57 12.36 0.74
N LEU A 88 -12.34 11.34 0.36
CA LEU A 88 -12.04 9.94 0.70
C LEU A 88 -10.76 9.45 0.02
N ARG A 89 -10.53 9.81 -1.24
CA ARG A 89 -9.29 9.49 -1.95
C ARG A 89 -8.07 10.15 -1.31
N GLN A 90 -8.20 11.41 -0.90
CA GLN A 90 -7.12 12.14 -0.22
C GLN A 90 -6.84 11.56 1.15
N ALA A 91 -7.86 11.25 1.94
CA ALA A 91 -7.69 10.62 3.24
C ALA A 91 -7.06 9.22 3.13
N GLY A 92 -7.51 8.41 2.15
CA GLY A 92 -6.91 7.12 1.85
C GLY A 92 -5.45 7.24 1.44
N ARG A 93 -5.11 8.21 0.58
CA ARG A 93 -3.71 8.50 0.21
C ARG A 93 -2.89 8.91 1.42
N PHE A 94 -3.42 9.80 2.26
CA PHE A 94 -2.74 10.24 3.49
C PHE A 94 -2.44 9.06 4.41
N LEU A 95 -3.43 8.21 4.68
CA LEU A 95 -3.24 6.97 5.44
C LEU A 95 -2.16 6.09 4.80
N PHE A 96 -2.18 5.92 3.48
CA PHE A 96 -1.27 5.03 2.76
C PHE A 96 0.20 5.47 2.83
N ILE A 97 0.47 6.78 2.78
CA ILE A 97 1.84 7.34 2.76
C ILE A 97 2.35 7.75 4.14
N THR A 98 1.50 7.72 5.17
CA THR A 98 1.88 8.12 6.53
C THR A 98 2.87 7.13 7.11
N ASN A 99 4.02 7.64 7.58
CA ASN A 99 5.03 6.87 8.31
C ASN A 99 4.65 6.76 9.78
N PHE A 100 3.79 5.81 10.11
CA PHE A 100 3.22 5.62 11.45
C PHE A 100 4.29 5.55 12.54
N ASN A 101 3.96 6.10 13.70
CA ASN A 101 4.73 5.96 14.92
C ASN A 101 3.92 5.23 16.01
N VAL A 102 4.52 5.08 17.19
CA VAL A 102 3.91 4.27 18.27
C VAL A 102 2.58 4.85 18.75
N LEU A 103 2.39 6.16 18.58
CA LEU A 103 1.18 6.87 18.97
C LEU A 103 0.04 6.69 17.96
N ASP A 104 0.35 6.33 16.70
CA ASP A 104 -0.64 5.93 15.69
C ASP A 104 -1.09 4.46 15.85
N GLY A 105 -0.32 3.68 16.62
CA GLY A 105 -0.54 2.26 16.87
C GLY A 105 0.11 1.35 15.82
N PHE A 106 0.54 0.16 16.25
CA PHE A 106 1.20 -0.86 15.41
C PHE A 106 0.43 -2.19 15.35
N GLY A 107 -0.90 -2.12 15.48
CA GLY A 107 -1.76 -3.29 15.45
C GLY A 107 -1.59 -4.21 16.67
N ARG A 108 -1.31 -5.50 16.43
CA ARG A 108 -1.30 -6.56 17.48
C ARG A 108 0.11 -7.12 17.68
N PRO A 109 1.05 -6.40 18.32
CA PRO A 109 2.45 -6.82 18.44
C PRO A 109 2.63 -8.18 19.13
N ALA A 110 1.70 -8.54 20.03
CA ALA A 110 1.71 -9.82 20.74
C ALA A 110 1.19 -11.03 19.91
N ALA A 111 0.81 -10.86 18.65
CA ALA A 111 0.27 -11.94 17.81
C ALA A 111 1.30 -12.44 16.78
N THR A 112 1.49 -13.75 16.70
CA THR A 112 2.40 -14.39 15.72
C THR A 112 1.87 -14.39 14.28
N GLY A 113 0.57 -14.17 14.07
CA GLY A 113 -0.07 -14.30 12.75
C GLY A 113 -0.36 -15.75 12.35
N ASN A 114 -0.11 -16.72 13.24
CA ASN A 114 -0.50 -18.11 13.05
C ASN A 114 -2.04 -18.25 13.03
N GLY A 115 -2.57 -19.06 12.11
CA GLY A 115 -4.01 -19.34 11.98
C GLY A 115 -4.61 -20.01 13.23
N THR A 116 -3.78 -20.71 14.02
CA THR A 116 -4.11 -21.02 15.42
C THR A 116 -3.55 -19.89 16.29
N PRO A 117 -4.38 -19.11 17.00
CA PRO A 117 -3.91 -17.94 17.74
C PRO A 117 -2.84 -18.30 18.77
N THR A 118 -1.57 -18.07 18.45
CA THR A 118 -0.47 -18.12 19.41
C THR A 118 -0.06 -16.70 19.79
N LYS A 119 0.13 -16.49 21.11
CA LYS A 119 0.64 -15.24 21.63
C LYS A 119 2.16 -15.32 21.61
N ARG A 120 2.82 -14.24 21.18
CA ARG A 120 4.27 -14.10 21.36
C ARG A 120 4.58 -14.03 22.86
N THR A 121 5.67 -14.69 23.23
CA THR A 121 6.28 -14.54 24.54
C THR A 121 6.73 -13.09 24.71
N PRO A 122 6.37 -12.39 25.80
CA PRO A 122 6.78 -11.00 25.99
C PRO A 122 8.31 -10.84 25.88
N GLY A 123 8.77 -9.97 24.97
CA GLY A 123 10.19 -9.70 24.74
C GLY A 123 10.96 -10.75 23.94
N SER A 124 10.30 -11.77 23.36
CA SER A 124 10.96 -12.80 22.55
C SER A 124 11.36 -12.34 21.15
N ALA A 125 10.77 -11.26 20.65
CA ALA A 125 11.02 -10.74 19.31
C ALA A 125 11.36 -9.24 19.39
N PRO A 126 12.29 -8.77 18.53
CA PRO A 126 12.48 -7.33 18.34
C PRO A 126 11.21 -6.68 17.81
N PHE A 127 11.10 -5.36 17.99
CA PHE A 127 9.92 -4.60 17.55
C PHE A 127 9.80 -4.56 16.01
N MET A 128 10.93 -4.47 15.30
CA MET A 128 11.03 -4.52 13.85
C MET A 128 12.21 -5.41 13.45
N ILE A 129 12.01 -6.28 12.47
CA ILE A 129 12.99 -7.25 11.94
C ILE A 129 12.58 -7.59 10.51
N ARG A 130 13.53 -7.97 9.65
CA ARG A 130 13.31 -8.23 8.22
C ARG A 130 12.47 -9.48 7.89
N THR A 131 12.05 -10.24 8.88
CA THR A 131 11.33 -11.51 8.67
C THR A 131 9.99 -11.55 9.40
N SER A 132 9.68 -10.54 10.20
CA SER A 132 8.43 -10.48 10.96
C SER A 132 8.13 -9.10 11.55
N ALA A 133 6.85 -8.84 11.83
CA ALA A 133 6.36 -7.58 12.42
C ALA A 133 6.72 -6.38 11.54
N PRO A 134 6.39 -5.11 11.85
CA PRO A 134 6.34 -4.06 10.84
C PRO A 134 7.75 -3.74 10.29
N GLU A 135 8.14 -4.42 9.21
CA GLU A 135 9.40 -4.19 8.48
C GLU A 135 9.38 -2.85 7.74
N THR A 136 8.20 -2.23 7.68
CA THR A 136 7.95 -0.87 7.27
C THR A 136 6.90 -0.22 8.17
N ASN A 137 6.99 1.10 8.31
CA ASN A 137 6.06 1.93 9.05
C ASN A 137 5.06 2.67 8.14
N SER A 138 5.00 2.40 6.84
CA SER A 138 3.96 2.91 5.95
C SER A 138 3.58 1.88 4.89
N CYS A 139 2.35 1.95 4.38
CA CYS A 139 1.93 1.08 3.27
C CYS A 139 2.79 1.33 2.02
N ALA A 140 3.11 2.61 1.78
CA ALA A 140 4.02 3.05 0.73
C ALA A 140 5.47 2.60 0.94
N GLY A 141 5.88 2.08 2.09
CA GLY A 141 7.23 1.54 2.24
C GLY A 141 7.45 0.28 1.42
N CYS A 142 6.42 -0.55 1.26
CA CYS A 142 6.49 -1.76 0.43
C CYS A 142 5.80 -1.58 -0.93
N HIS A 143 4.73 -0.78 -1.02
CA HIS A 143 3.93 -0.62 -2.24
C HIS A 143 4.20 0.74 -2.91
N ASN A 144 5.26 0.87 -3.71
CA ASN A 144 5.76 2.20 -4.13
C ASN A 144 6.31 2.36 -5.54
N THR A 145 6.36 1.31 -6.36
CA THR A 145 6.95 1.39 -7.70
C THR A 145 5.89 1.28 -8.79
N PRO A 146 5.78 2.27 -9.72
CA PRO A 146 6.61 3.49 -9.83
C PRO A 146 6.18 4.63 -8.90
N GLU A 147 5.06 4.48 -8.20
CA GLU A 147 4.52 5.45 -7.24
C GLU A 147 3.79 4.74 -6.08
N PRO A 148 3.44 5.42 -4.97
CA PRO A 148 2.68 4.84 -3.87
C PRO A 148 1.40 4.15 -4.34
N GLY A 149 1.24 2.88 -3.97
CA GLY A 149 0.20 1.97 -4.47
C GLY A 149 0.73 0.95 -5.47
N GLY A 150 1.95 1.14 -5.97
CA GLY A 150 2.65 0.24 -6.87
C GLY A 150 3.17 -1.05 -6.21
N ALA A 151 3.91 -1.83 -6.99
CA ALA A 151 4.61 -3.01 -6.45
C ALA A 151 5.86 -2.60 -5.66
N GLY A 152 6.45 -3.52 -4.91
CA GLY A 152 7.76 -3.34 -4.31
C GLY A 152 8.88 -3.81 -5.23
N ASP A 153 10.10 -3.32 -4.99
CA ASP A 153 11.32 -3.96 -5.51
C ASP A 153 11.61 -5.25 -4.71
N PHE A 154 12.54 -6.08 -5.19
CA PHE A 154 12.95 -7.33 -4.56
C PHE A 154 13.33 -7.16 -3.07
N VAL A 155 13.94 -6.04 -2.71
CA VAL A 155 14.31 -5.75 -1.31
C VAL A 155 13.10 -5.52 -0.39
N ALA A 156 11.94 -5.22 -0.95
CA ALA A 156 10.68 -5.02 -0.24
C ALA A 156 9.80 -6.29 -0.22
N ASN A 157 10.32 -7.43 -0.69
CA ASN A 157 9.64 -8.72 -0.58
C ASN A 157 9.38 -9.09 0.88
N VAL A 158 8.25 -9.75 1.10
CA VAL A 158 7.83 -10.25 2.41
C VAL A 158 8.24 -11.70 2.58
N PHE A 159 8.60 -12.09 3.80
CA PHE A 159 8.94 -13.47 4.16
C PHE A 159 7.79 -14.09 4.95
N VAL A 160 6.87 -14.75 4.24
CA VAL A 160 5.73 -15.37 4.89
C VAL A 160 6.15 -16.61 5.67
N LEU A 161 5.36 -16.95 6.68
CA LEU A 161 5.56 -18.05 7.65
C LEU A 161 6.64 -17.80 8.72
N ALA A 162 7.64 -16.94 8.47
CA ALA A 162 8.64 -16.59 9.48
C ALA A 162 8.01 -15.95 10.72
N GLN A 163 6.95 -15.15 10.55
CA GLN A 163 6.23 -14.50 11.64
C GLN A 163 5.55 -15.49 12.63
N ASN A 164 5.29 -16.73 12.18
CA ASN A 164 4.62 -17.76 12.98
C ASN A 164 5.51 -18.34 14.09
N LEU A 165 6.83 -18.17 13.98
CA LEU A 165 7.81 -18.64 14.95
C LEU A 165 7.88 -17.70 16.16
N ASP A 166 8.17 -18.28 17.33
CA ASP A 166 8.41 -17.54 18.56
C ASP A 166 9.60 -18.19 19.33
N PRO A 167 10.78 -17.54 19.40
CA PRO A 167 11.11 -16.24 18.81
C PRO A 167 11.10 -16.27 17.28
N VAL A 168 10.93 -15.10 16.68
CA VAL A 168 10.96 -14.93 15.22
C VAL A 168 12.37 -15.23 14.69
N THR A 169 12.45 -15.85 13.51
CA THR A 169 13.74 -16.20 12.88
C THR A 169 14.35 -14.98 12.19
N GLU A 170 15.66 -14.76 12.28
CA GLU A 170 16.38 -13.75 11.46
C GLU A 170 16.74 -14.28 10.06
N SER A 171 16.47 -15.55 9.79
CA SER A 171 16.82 -16.20 8.52
C SER A 171 15.76 -15.95 7.45
N VAL A 172 16.22 -15.59 6.25
CA VAL A 172 15.43 -15.49 5.02
C VAL A 172 15.53 -16.77 4.18
N SER A 173 16.10 -17.83 4.74
CA SER A 173 16.32 -19.07 4.00
C SER A 173 15.00 -19.80 3.74
N PRO A 174 14.85 -20.51 2.60
CA PRO A 174 13.63 -21.21 2.23
C PRO A 174 13.16 -22.27 3.24
N GLU A 175 14.04 -22.74 4.12
CA GLU A 175 13.71 -23.69 5.20
C GLU A 175 12.92 -23.03 6.33
N SER A 176 13.02 -21.70 6.47
CA SER A 176 12.42 -20.93 7.55
C SER A 176 11.39 -19.90 7.11
N SER A 177 11.36 -19.56 5.82
CA SER A 177 10.42 -18.59 5.26
C SER A 177 10.13 -18.84 3.78
N ASP A 178 9.01 -18.27 3.30
CA ASP A 178 8.64 -18.27 1.89
C ASP A 178 8.62 -16.82 1.40
N GLU A 179 9.58 -16.47 0.53
CA GLU A 179 9.70 -15.13 -0.01
C GLU A 179 8.63 -14.87 -1.07
N ARG A 180 7.88 -13.77 -0.90
CA ARG A 180 6.83 -13.33 -1.81
C ARG A 180 7.04 -11.90 -2.25
N ASN A 181 6.86 -11.68 -3.55
CA ASN A 181 6.93 -10.35 -4.12
C ASN A 181 5.81 -9.46 -3.59
N THR A 182 6.14 -8.21 -3.26
CA THR A 182 5.14 -7.21 -2.91
C THR A 182 4.37 -6.78 -4.15
N LEU A 183 3.10 -7.17 -4.20
CA LEU A 183 2.23 -6.91 -5.34
C LEU A 183 1.79 -5.44 -5.42
N GLY A 184 1.44 -4.98 -6.62
CA GLY A 184 0.79 -3.69 -6.79
C GLY A 184 -0.63 -3.69 -6.23
N MET A 185 -1.02 -2.58 -5.60
CA MET A 185 -2.33 -2.38 -4.99
C MET A 185 -3.27 -1.51 -5.85
N HIS A 186 -2.81 -0.99 -6.98
CA HIS A 186 -3.66 -0.28 -7.94
C HIS A 186 -4.85 -1.15 -8.36
N GLY A 187 -6.07 -0.59 -8.25
CA GLY A 187 -7.30 -1.30 -8.61
C GLY A 187 -7.77 -2.33 -7.58
N SER A 188 -7.04 -2.57 -6.49
CA SER A 188 -7.46 -3.49 -5.41
C SER A 188 -8.83 -3.13 -4.82
N GLY A 189 -9.21 -1.85 -4.82
CA GLY A 189 -10.54 -1.41 -4.40
C GLY A 189 -11.69 -2.03 -5.22
N ALA A 190 -11.52 -2.25 -6.52
CA ALA A 190 -12.55 -2.90 -7.33
C ALA A 190 -12.67 -4.40 -7.01
N ILE A 191 -11.54 -5.04 -6.74
CA ILE A 191 -11.49 -6.44 -6.29
C ILE A 191 -12.18 -6.58 -4.93
N GLU A 192 -11.91 -5.65 -4.01
CA GLU A 192 -12.56 -5.59 -2.70
C GLU A 192 -14.08 -5.40 -2.82
N MET A 193 -14.55 -4.51 -3.71
CA MET A 193 -15.99 -4.33 -3.94
C MET A 193 -16.66 -5.60 -4.46
N LEU A 194 -16.05 -6.29 -5.43
CA LEU A 194 -16.53 -7.58 -5.92
C LEU A 194 -16.54 -8.64 -4.81
N ALA A 195 -15.46 -8.69 -4.00
CA ALA A 195 -15.37 -9.62 -2.88
C ALA A 195 -16.47 -9.38 -1.83
N ARG A 196 -16.86 -8.12 -1.60
CA ARG A 196 -17.99 -7.77 -0.73
C ARG A 196 -19.33 -8.25 -1.30
N GLU A 197 -19.59 -8.06 -2.59
CA GLU A 197 -20.79 -8.57 -3.26
C GLU A 197 -20.88 -10.10 -3.12
N MET A 198 -19.81 -10.81 -3.47
CA MET A 198 -19.74 -12.27 -3.32
C MET A 198 -19.94 -12.72 -1.87
N SER A 199 -19.38 -11.99 -0.92
CA SER A 199 -19.52 -12.29 0.51
C SER A 199 -20.97 -12.14 0.98
N LEU A 200 -21.67 -11.10 0.52
CA LEU A 200 -23.10 -10.90 0.81
C LEU A 200 -23.94 -12.05 0.26
N ASP A 201 -23.68 -12.49 -0.97
CA ASP A 201 -24.39 -13.63 -1.60
C ASP A 201 -24.17 -14.93 -0.81
N LEU A 202 -22.93 -15.23 -0.42
CA LEU A 202 -22.61 -16.43 0.36
C LEU A 202 -23.28 -16.41 1.75
N ILE A 203 -23.35 -15.24 2.40
CA ILE A 203 -24.06 -15.07 3.67
C ILE A 203 -25.56 -15.29 3.49
N ALA A 204 -26.15 -14.74 2.42
CA ALA A 204 -27.57 -14.95 2.11
C ALA A 204 -27.90 -16.43 1.91
N ILE A 205 -27.08 -17.16 1.14
CA ILE A 205 -27.21 -18.61 0.94
C ILE A 205 -27.11 -19.37 2.27
N ARG A 206 -26.17 -18.99 3.15
CA ARG A 206 -26.01 -19.62 4.47
C ARG A 206 -27.24 -19.41 5.36
N ILE A 207 -27.74 -18.18 5.44
CA ILE A 207 -28.93 -17.85 6.24
C ILE A 207 -30.14 -18.62 5.71
N TRP A 208 -30.31 -18.68 4.39
CA TRP A 208 -31.37 -19.43 3.74
C TRP A 208 -31.27 -20.94 3.99
N SER A 209 -30.07 -21.52 3.89
CA SER A 209 -29.83 -22.95 4.13
C SER A 209 -30.07 -23.35 5.59
N GLY A 210 -30.04 -22.38 6.52
CA GLY A 210 -30.45 -22.55 7.91
C GLY A 210 -31.96 -22.40 8.15
N CYS A 211 -32.76 -22.13 7.11
CA CYS A 211 -34.22 -22.02 7.21
C CYS A 211 -34.85 -23.42 7.40
N PRO A 212 -35.75 -23.62 8.40
CA PRO A 212 -36.34 -24.92 8.70
C PRO A 212 -37.19 -25.54 7.58
N THR A 213 -37.56 -24.77 6.55
CA THR A 213 -38.46 -25.25 5.49
C THR A 213 -37.80 -26.21 4.50
N GLY A 214 -36.46 -26.33 4.50
CA GLY A 214 -35.75 -27.48 3.92
C GLY A 214 -35.94 -27.77 2.42
N GLU A 215 -36.62 -26.91 1.66
CA GLU A 215 -36.82 -27.10 0.22
C GLU A 215 -35.48 -26.83 -0.52
N PRO A 216 -34.88 -27.85 -1.17
CA PRO A 216 -33.61 -27.68 -1.87
C PRO A 216 -33.78 -26.81 -3.11
N TRP A 217 -32.78 -25.97 -3.39
CA TRP A 217 -32.70 -25.25 -4.66
C TRP A 217 -32.47 -26.27 -5.79
N SER A 218 -33.52 -26.71 -6.46
CA SER A 218 -33.41 -27.18 -7.84
C SER A 218 -33.94 -26.09 -8.76
N THR A 219 -33.21 -24.99 -8.89
CA THR A 219 -33.51 -24.03 -9.95
C THR A 219 -32.22 -23.43 -10.50
N ARG A 220 -31.77 -24.09 -11.57
CA ARG A 220 -31.19 -23.47 -12.77
C ARG A 220 -30.03 -22.51 -12.50
N LEU A 221 -28.86 -23.09 -12.26
CA LEU A 221 -27.63 -22.48 -12.77
C LEU A 221 -27.58 -22.76 -14.28
N LEU A 222 -27.50 -21.68 -15.07
CA LEU A 222 -27.24 -21.64 -16.53
C LEU A 222 -28.44 -21.92 -17.46
N THR A 223 -29.22 -20.87 -17.71
CA THR A 223 -29.60 -20.41 -19.07
C THR A 223 -29.59 -18.90 -19.10
#